data_AF-A0A353NKK0-F1
#
_entry.id   AF-A0A353NKK0-F1
#
_cell.length_a   1.000
_cell.length_b   1.000
_cell.length_c   1.000
_cell.angle_alpha   90.00
_cell.angle_beta   90.00
_cell.angle_gamma   90.00
#
_symmetry.space_group_name_H-M   'P 1'
#
loop_
_entity.id
_entity.type
_entity.pdbx_description
1 polymer ?
#
loop_
_entity_poly.entity_id
_entity_poly.type
_entity_poly.pdbx_seq_one_letter_code
_entity_poly.pdbx_strand_id
1 'polypeptide(L)' 'PATLSAATLRSLLRGSLNFRGMVVSDDMQMKAITSRYGLAEGCCRALAAGVDLLIVGN' A
#
# COMPACT_ATOMS: atom_id res chain seq x y z
N PRO A 1 -1.99 1.13 -8.47
CA PRO A 1 -0.84 1.76 -7.75
C PRO A 1 -0.07 0.67 -6.99
N ALA A 2 1.25 0.81 -6.83
CA ALA A 2 2.08 -0.18 -6.16
C ALA A 2 1.63 -0.43 -4.70
N THR A 3 1.24 0.63 -3.98
CA THR A 3 0.73 0.59 -2.60
C THR A 3 -0.45 -0.35 -2.39
N LEU A 4 -1.27 -0.59 -3.44
CA LEU A 4 -2.45 -1.47 -3.38
C LEU A 4 -2.25 -2.79 -4.14
N SER A 5 -1.04 -3.07 -4.61
CA SER A 5 -0.74 -4.21 -5.49
C SER A 5 -0.05 -5.34 -4.74
N ALA A 6 -0.78 -6.43 -4.49
CA ALA A 6 -0.21 -7.63 -3.89
C ALA A 6 0.88 -8.25 -4.78
N ALA A 7 0.77 -8.17 -6.10
CA ALA A 7 1.81 -8.66 -7.01
C ALA A 7 3.12 -7.86 -6.84
N THR A 8 3.02 -6.55 -6.63
CA THR A 8 4.20 -5.70 -6.39
C THR A 8 4.79 -5.93 -5.02
N LEU A 9 3.97 -5.90 -3.97
CA LEU A 9 4.47 -5.96 -2.60
C LEU A 9 4.85 -7.40 -2.20
N ARG A 10 4.04 -8.40 -2.52
CA ARG A 10 4.33 -9.79 -2.13
C ARG A 10 5.22 -10.49 -3.15
N SER A 11 4.80 -10.57 -4.40
CA SER A 11 5.52 -11.39 -5.39
C SER A 11 6.87 -10.80 -5.73
N LEU A 12 6.94 -9.48 -6.02
CA LEU A 12 8.18 -8.82 -6.37
C LEU A 12 9.01 -8.45 -5.13
N LEU A 13 8.50 -7.56 -4.27
CA LEU A 13 9.31 -6.98 -3.19
C LEU A 13 9.66 -8.01 -2.11
N ARG A 14 8.67 -8.73 -1.56
CA ARG A 14 8.92 -9.80 -0.57
C ARG A 14 9.44 -11.09 -1.20
N GLY A 15 9.00 -11.44 -2.41
CA GLY A 15 9.38 -12.67 -3.09
C GLY A 15 10.74 -12.52 -3.77
N SER A 16 10.74 -12.02 -5.00
CA SER A 16 11.95 -11.97 -5.85
C SER A 16 13.09 -11.14 -5.27
N LEU A 17 12.78 -9.97 -4.69
CA LEU A 17 13.79 -9.08 -4.11
C LEU A 17 14.13 -9.44 -2.66
N ASN A 18 13.43 -10.40 -2.07
CA ASN A 18 13.65 -10.89 -0.72
C ASN A 18 13.73 -9.77 0.35
N PHE A 19 13.02 -8.66 0.15
CA PHE A 19 13.03 -7.56 1.11
C PHE A 19 12.31 -7.98 2.39
N ARG A 20 12.94 -7.73 3.54
CA ARG A 20 12.43 -8.12 4.88
C ARG A 20 12.22 -6.94 5.83
N GLY A 21 12.55 -5.72 5.40
CA GLY A 21 12.32 -4.51 6.20
C GLY A 21 10.85 -4.08 6.20
N MET A 22 10.55 -2.96 6.85
CA MET A 22 9.19 -2.40 6.89
C MET A 22 8.80 -1.76 5.55
N VAL A 23 7.54 -1.95 5.14
CA VAL A 23 6.93 -1.26 4.00
C VAL A 23 5.97 -0.20 4.51
N VAL A 24 6.25 1.06 4.17
CA VAL A 24 5.44 2.21 4.54
C VAL A 24 4.69 2.70 3.31
N SER A 25 3.40 3.02 3.44
CA SER A 25 2.65 3.65 2.34
C SER A 25 3.07 5.11 2.16
N ASP A 26 2.82 5.64 0.96
CA ASP A 26 2.64 7.09 0.79
C ASP A 26 1.31 7.53 1.44
N ASP A 27 1.00 8.82 1.42
CA ASP A 27 -0.25 9.34 2.00
C ASP A 27 -1.50 8.71 1.37
N MET A 28 -2.36 8.17 2.23
CA MET A 28 -3.61 7.52 1.83
C MET A 28 -4.74 8.51 1.51
N GLN A 29 -4.59 9.79 1.84
CA GLN A 29 -5.59 10.84 1.53
C GLN A 29 -5.44 11.43 0.12
N MET A 30 -4.36 11.11 -0.59
CA MET A 30 -4.14 11.53 -1.97
C MET A 30 -5.37 11.29 -2.86
N LYS A 31 -5.75 12.32 -3.63
CA LYS A 31 -6.92 12.29 -4.54
C LYS A 31 -6.94 11.08 -5.49
N ALA A 32 -5.78 10.64 -5.96
CA ALA A 32 -5.67 9.49 -6.87
C ALA A 32 -6.15 8.17 -6.24
N ILE A 33 -6.06 8.04 -4.91
CA ILE A 33 -6.55 6.88 -4.16
C ILE A 33 -7.99 7.12 -3.73
N THR A 34 -8.27 8.26 -3.09
CA THR A 34 -9.59 8.54 -2.51
C THR A 34 -10.70 8.68 -3.54
N SER A 35 -10.42 9.19 -4.74
CA SER A 35 -11.41 9.27 -5.84
C SER A 35 -11.84 7.91 -6.39
N ARG A 36 -11.03 6.86 -6.22
CA ARG A 36 -11.28 5.54 -6.81
C ARG A 36 -11.75 4.50 -5.80
N TYR A 37 -11.29 4.58 -4.56
CA TYR A 37 -11.58 3.59 -3.52
C TYR A 37 -12.12 4.22 -2.23
N GLY A 38 -12.03 5.54 -2.05
CA GLY A 38 -12.24 6.16 -0.74
C GLY A 38 -11.11 5.82 0.25
N LEU A 39 -11.05 6.56 1.36
CA LEU A 39 -9.96 6.44 2.34
C LEU A 39 -9.96 5.08 3.05
N ALA A 40 -11.11 4.68 3.59
CA ALA A 40 -11.22 3.44 4.38
C ALA A 40 -10.89 2.19 3.54
N GLU A 41 -11.49 2.03 2.37
CA GLU A 41 -11.20 0.90 1.48
C GLU A 41 -9.75 0.93 1.00
N GLY A 42 -9.22 2.12 0.69
CA GLY A 42 -7.82 2.32 0.33
C GLY A 42 -6.87 1.78 1.40
N CYS A 43 -7.10 2.14 2.67
CA CYS A 43 -6.31 1.67 3.81
C CYS A 43 -6.39 0.15 3.98
N CYS A 44 -7.61 -0.43 3.93
CA CYS A 44 -7.79 -1.88 4.03
C CYS A 44 -7.06 -2.61 2.90
N ARG A 45 -7.13 -2.09 1.66
CA ARG A 45 -6.45 -2.66 0.50
C ARG A 45 -4.93 -2.57 0.60
N ALA A 46 -4.39 -1.47 1.12
CA ALA A 46 -2.95 -1.30 1.30
C ALA A 46 -2.38 -2.33 2.29
N LEU A 47 -3.03 -2.48 3.44
CA LEU A 47 -2.68 -3.52 4.43
C LEU A 47 -2.82 -4.92 3.81
N ALA A 48 -3.95 -5.17 3.14
CA ALA A 48 -4.20 -6.44 2.46
C ALA A 48 -3.25 -6.70 1.28
N ALA A 49 -2.56 -5.69 0.74
CA ALA A 49 -1.54 -5.86 -0.30
C ALA A 49 -0.17 -6.20 0.28
N GLY A 50 0.11 -5.82 1.53
CA GLY A 50 1.37 -6.09 2.23
C GLY A 50 2.13 -4.85 2.71
N VAL A 51 1.43 -3.71 2.87
CA VAL A 51 1.96 -2.55 3.61
C VAL A 51 1.91 -2.84 5.11
N ASP A 52 2.96 -2.45 5.83
CA ASP A 52 3.06 -2.63 7.28
C ASP A 52 2.62 -1.38 8.06
N LEU A 53 2.87 -0.18 7.51
CA LEU A 53 2.52 1.10 8.14
C LEU A 53 1.87 2.04 7.12
N LEU A 54 0.76 2.66 7.53
CA LEU A 54 0.04 3.63 6.70
C LEU A 54 0.40 5.06 7.08
N ILE A 55 0.63 5.90 6.08
CA ILE A 55 0.69 7.35 6.23
C ILE A 55 -0.69 7.94 5.92
N VAL A 56 -1.18 8.77 6.83
CA VAL A 56 -2.39 9.59 6.64
C VAL A 56 -1.98 11.01 6.99
N GLY A 57 -1.68 11.80 5.97
CA GLY A 57 -1.24 13.20 6.07
C GLY A 57 -2.31 14.11 5.48
N ASN A 58 -2.72 15.12 6.24
CA ASN A 58 -3.77 16.07 5.85
C ASN A 58 -3.44 16.85 4.57
#